data_AF-A0A1X1WPM1-F1
#
_entry.id   AF-A0A1X1WPM1-F1
#
_cell.length_a   1.000
_cell.length_b   1.000
_cell.length_c   1.000
_cell.angle_alpha   90.00
_cell.angle_beta   90.00
_cell.angle_gamma   90.00
#
_symmetry.space_group_name_H-M   'P 1'
#
loop_
_entity.id
_entity.type
_entity.pdbx_description
1 polymer ?
#
loop_
_entity_poly.entity_id
_entity_poly.type
_entity_poly.pdbx_seq_one_letter_code
_entity_poly.pdbx_strand_id
1 'polypeptide(L)'
;AAMPYAGWLGEAAARAAGAAAQASAVVGAFEAARASMVHPVAVAANRDVLVRLVLSNVLGLNAPAIAAVEGVYEQMWAADVAAMVGYHGGASAAASALSSWQDWPAAAVPAPLEGINLGLGNIGSLNVGSGNIGDTNLGSGNIGSSNPGSGNTGNTNFGSGNRGDTNVGSGNTGNLNVGSGNIGSQNFGSGNIGSANLGSGNLGNSNVGAGNIGDTNVGSGNNGSRNVGSGNLGSSNFGFGNTGSGNFGFGNTGNNNIGFGLTGDNQFGFGALNSGSGNIGLFNSGTGNVGFFNSGTGNLGFGNSGTGNFGFGNAGDINTGFWNAGNTNTGAANAGAGNFGFFDSGNFNAGSFNSGNSNTSFGNAGSANSGFLNAGVVNSGFANAGDVNTGFGNAGDTNTGALNGGDLNTGIFSAATQAGPNSGFFNVGTGNSGFGHNDPAGSGNSGWQNSGFGNSGYVNTSTTLALGGNSGILNTGYGNAGIYNAAVQNAGFFIAGVTSSGLFVFGTGSSGLLISGNSLSGIFKGFF
;
A
#
# COMPACT_ATOMS: atom_id res chain seq x y z
N ALA A 1 20.48 -68.70 77.58
CA ALA A 1 19.65 -67.89 76.66
C ALA A 1 20.05 -66.40 76.61
N ALA A 2 20.42 -65.74 77.73
CA ALA A 2 20.68 -64.29 77.74
C ALA A 2 22.07 -63.84 77.23
N MET A 3 23.10 -64.68 77.34
CA MET A 3 24.48 -64.31 76.98
C MET A 3 24.69 -64.02 75.47
N PRO A 4 24.12 -64.79 74.52
CA PRO A 4 24.20 -64.49 73.09
C PRO A 4 23.42 -63.22 72.71
N TYR A 5 22.31 -62.95 73.38
CA TYR A 5 21.47 -61.76 73.12
C TYR A 5 22.14 -60.46 73.59
N ALA A 6 22.81 -60.48 74.75
CA ALA A 6 23.59 -59.34 75.23
C ALA A 6 24.78 -59.03 74.30
N GLY A 7 25.44 -60.05 73.74
CA GLY A 7 26.47 -59.89 72.72
C GLY A 7 25.93 -59.23 71.44
N TRP A 8 24.77 -59.68 70.97
CA TRP A 8 24.10 -59.08 69.81
C TRP A 8 23.72 -57.61 70.04
N LEU A 9 23.18 -57.26 71.22
CA LEU A 9 22.87 -55.87 71.56
C LEU A 9 24.14 -54.99 71.57
N GLY A 10 25.26 -55.54 72.05
CA GLY A 10 26.56 -54.87 72.01
C GLY A 10 27.04 -54.61 70.57
N GLU A 11 26.94 -55.61 69.70
CA GLU A 11 27.29 -55.47 68.27
C GLU A 11 26.34 -54.52 67.53
N ALA A 12 25.04 -54.60 67.78
CA ALA A 12 24.04 -53.71 67.19
C ALA A 12 24.27 -52.26 67.61
N ALA A 13 24.59 -52.00 68.88
CA ALA A 13 24.94 -50.68 69.39
C ALA A 13 26.24 -50.15 68.76
N ALA A 14 27.27 -51.00 68.60
CA ALA A 14 28.51 -50.63 67.93
C ALA A 14 28.29 -50.30 66.44
N ARG A 15 27.45 -51.07 65.74
CA ARG A 15 27.07 -50.80 64.34
C ARG A 15 26.26 -49.51 64.21
N ALA A 16 25.33 -49.25 65.12
CA ALA A 16 24.55 -48.00 65.15
C ALA A 16 25.46 -46.78 65.38
N ALA A 17 26.43 -46.89 66.30
CA ALA A 17 27.46 -45.85 66.49
C ALA A 17 28.32 -45.65 65.23
N GLY A 18 28.70 -46.74 64.55
CA GLY A 18 29.39 -46.68 63.27
C GLY A 18 28.57 -45.98 62.18
N ALA A 19 27.28 -46.27 62.07
CA ALA A 19 26.39 -45.63 61.12
C ALA A 19 26.22 -44.13 61.38
N ALA A 20 26.11 -43.72 62.66
CA ALA A 20 26.07 -42.31 63.03
C ALA A 20 27.37 -41.57 62.65
N ALA A 21 28.53 -42.21 62.85
CA ALA A 21 29.81 -41.64 62.42
C ALA A 21 29.89 -41.49 60.89
N GLN A 22 29.43 -42.48 60.12
CA GLN A 22 29.40 -42.37 58.65
C GLN A 22 28.40 -41.33 58.15
N ALA A 23 27.26 -41.17 58.81
CA ALA A 23 26.32 -40.09 58.51
C ALA A 23 26.97 -38.71 58.70
N SER A 24 27.72 -38.53 59.79
CA SER A 24 28.50 -37.30 60.01
C SER A 24 29.58 -37.09 58.94
N ALA A 25 30.21 -38.15 58.45
CA ALA A 25 31.19 -38.06 57.37
C ALA A 25 30.56 -37.65 56.03
N VAL A 26 29.36 -38.14 55.71
CA VAL A 26 28.59 -37.73 54.51
C VAL A 26 28.17 -36.26 54.60
N VAL A 27 27.75 -35.79 55.77
CA VAL A 27 27.44 -34.37 56.00
C VAL A 27 28.68 -33.51 55.78
N GLY A 28 29.84 -33.90 56.32
CA GLY A 28 31.10 -33.20 56.06
C GLY A 28 31.48 -33.17 54.57
N ALA A 29 31.28 -34.27 53.85
CA ALA A 29 31.51 -34.32 52.41
C ALA A 29 30.56 -33.40 51.63
N PHE A 30 29.28 -33.33 52.03
CA PHE A 30 28.31 -32.41 51.44
C PHE A 30 28.67 -30.94 51.69
N GLU A 31 29.07 -30.59 52.91
CA GLU A 31 29.47 -29.22 53.26
C GLU A 31 30.73 -28.78 52.49
N ALA A 32 31.71 -29.66 52.35
CA ALA A 32 32.91 -29.41 51.54
C ALA A 32 32.58 -29.19 50.06
N ALA A 33 31.68 -30.02 49.51
CA ALA A 33 31.21 -29.87 48.14
C ALA A 33 30.45 -28.56 47.94
N ARG A 34 29.48 -28.25 48.83
CA ARG A 34 28.71 -27.00 48.80
C ARG A 34 29.60 -25.76 48.87
N ALA A 35 30.67 -25.80 49.67
CA ALA A 35 31.61 -24.69 49.79
C ALA A 35 32.50 -24.51 48.54
N SER A 36 32.73 -25.59 47.78
CA SER A 36 33.60 -25.61 46.61
C SER A 36 32.85 -25.43 45.28
N MET A 37 31.54 -25.66 45.25
CA MET A 37 30.69 -25.42 44.10
C MET A 37 30.63 -23.93 43.75
N VAL A 38 30.76 -23.63 42.47
CA VAL A 38 30.65 -22.29 41.92
C VAL A 38 29.23 -21.78 42.09
N HIS A 39 29.11 -20.54 42.59
CA HIS A 39 27.80 -19.94 42.80
C HIS A 39 27.11 -19.62 41.45
N PRO A 40 25.81 -19.92 41.27
CA PRO A 40 25.11 -19.68 40.00
C PRO A 40 25.19 -18.24 39.47
N VAL A 41 25.30 -17.25 40.36
CA VAL A 41 25.47 -15.84 39.98
C VAL A 41 26.80 -15.59 39.26
N ALA A 42 27.88 -16.31 39.58
CA ALA A 42 29.16 -16.20 38.88
C ALA A 42 29.06 -16.75 37.46
N VAL A 43 28.33 -17.86 37.28
CA VAL A 43 28.05 -18.44 35.96
C VAL A 43 27.19 -17.47 35.14
N ALA A 44 26.11 -16.94 35.72
CA ALA A 44 25.26 -15.95 35.05
C ALA A 44 26.04 -14.69 34.63
N ALA A 45 26.89 -14.16 35.51
CA ALA A 45 27.73 -13.00 35.20
C ALA A 45 28.72 -13.28 34.06
N ASN A 46 29.34 -14.47 34.02
CA ASN A 46 30.21 -14.87 32.91
C ASN A 46 29.44 -14.95 31.58
N ARG A 47 28.24 -15.57 31.57
CA ARG A 47 27.41 -15.67 30.36
C ARG A 47 26.90 -14.31 29.86
N ASP A 48 26.57 -13.39 30.78
CA ASP A 48 26.19 -12.02 30.42
C ASP A 48 27.34 -11.24 29.76
N VAL A 49 28.57 -11.39 30.28
CA VAL A 49 29.76 -10.79 29.67
C VAL A 49 30.02 -11.37 28.28
N LEU A 50 29.86 -12.67 28.11
CA LEU A 50 29.99 -13.33 26.80
C LEU A 50 29.00 -12.75 25.78
N VAL A 51 27.71 -12.67 26.13
CA VAL A 51 26.68 -12.15 25.22
C VAL A 51 27.02 -10.71 24.78
N ARG A 52 27.48 -9.85 25.70
CA ARG A 52 27.91 -8.49 25.37
C ARG A 52 29.14 -8.45 24.44
N LEU A 53 30.12 -9.31 24.67
CA LEU A 53 31.31 -9.39 23.83
C LEU A 53 30.97 -9.91 22.43
N VAL A 54 30.08 -10.90 22.31
CA VAL A 54 29.60 -11.44 21.02
C VAL A 54 28.80 -10.39 20.24
N LEU A 55 27.86 -9.70 20.89
CA LEU A 55 27.06 -8.65 20.24
C LEU A 55 27.91 -7.47 19.74
N SER A 56 29.04 -7.18 20.40
CA SER A 56 29.97 -6.12 19.99
C SER A 56 31.09 -6.60 19.06
N ASN A 57 31.14 -7.89 18.69
CA ASN A 57 32.22 -8.47 17.89
C ASN A 57 32.04 -8.31 16.37
N VAL A 58 31.50 -7.18 15.91
CA VAL A 58 31.16 -6.95 14.49
C VAL A 58 32.39 -7.04 13.57
N LEU A 59 33.57 -6.67 14.08
CA LEU A 59 34.84 -6.68 13.34
C LEU A 59 35.78 -7.84 13.74
N GLY A 60 35.32 -8.78 14.56
CA GLY A 60 36.15 -9.90 15.05
C GLY A 60 37.20 -9.54 16.11
N LEU A 61 37.31 -8.27 16.50
CA LEU A 61 38.34 -7.77 17.43
C LEU A 61 38.19 -8.29 18.88
N ASN A 62 36.99 -8.75 19.27
CA ASN A 62 36.74 -9.31 20.60
C ASN A 62 37.04 -10.81 20.69
N ALA A 63 37.52 -11.47 19.63
CA ALA A 63 37.77 -12.91 19.64
C ALA A 63 38.69 -13.39 20.80
N PRO A 64 39.80 -12.71 21.16
CA PRO A 64 40.61 -13.10 22.32
C PRO A 64 39.87 -12.94 23.65
N ALA A 65 39.03 -11.92 23.80
CA ALA A 65 38.25 -11.69 25.02
C ALA A 65 37.12 -12.71 25.17
N ILE A 66 36.47 -13.09 24.07
CA ILE A 66 35.48 -14.18 24.03
C ILE A 66 36.14 -15.50 24.44
N ALA A 67 37.31 -15.81 23.89
CA ALA A 67 38.06 -17.02 24.26
C ALA A 67 38.47 -17.03 25.74
N ALA A 68 38.84 -15.88 26.31
CA ALA A 68 39.16 -15.77 27.72
C ALA A 68 37.93 -15.99 28.63
N VAL A 69 36.77 -15.45 28.25
CA VAL A 69 35.51 -15.63 29.01
C VAL A 69 35.02 -17.07 28.95
N GLU A 70 35.09 -17.72 27.79
CA GLU A 70 34.83 -19.16 27.64
C GLU A 70 35.84 -19.99 28.45
N GLY A 71 37.12 -19.60 28.48
CA GLY A 71 38.13 -20.25 29.32
C GLY A 71 37.82 -20.18 30.82
N VAL A 72 37.27 -19.06 31.31
CA VAL A 72 36.80 -18.92 32.69
C VAL A 72 35.56 -19.79 32.95
N TYR A 73 34.66 -19.93 31.96
CA TYR A 73 33.52 -20.83 32.06
C TYR A 73 33.96 -22.29 32.20
N GLU A 74 34.94 -22.73 31.40
CA GLU A 74 35.51 -24.07 31.51
C GLU A 74 36.22 -24.32 32.85
N GLN A 75 36.85 -23.29 33.44
CA GLN A 75 37.41 -23.40 34.80
C GLN A 75 36.33 -23.57 35.86
N MET A 76 35.21 -22.84 35.75
CA MET A 76 34.06 -23.01 36.66
C MET A 76 33.46 -24.41 36.50
N TRP A 77 33.34 -24.90 35.26
CA TRP A 77 32.89 -26.27 34.99
C TRP A 77 33.83 -27.31 35.62
N ALA A 78 35.14 -27.18 35.43
CA ALA A 78 36.13 -28.08 36.03
C ALA A 78 36.11 -28.05 37.56
N ALA A 79 35.91 -26.88 38.18
CA ALA A 79 35.79 -26.75 39.63
C ALA A 79 34.56 -27.48 40.18
N ASP A 80 33.40 -27.32 39.53
CA ASP A 80 32.17 -28.01 39.91
C ASP A 80 32.28 -29.53 39.73
N VAL A 81 32.88 -29.98 38.63
CA VAL A 81 33.15 -31.41 38.40
C VAL A 81 34.07 -31.97 39.50
N ALA A 82 35.14 -31.27 39.85
CA ALA A 82 36.04 -31.68 40.92
C ALA A 82 35.34 -31.74 42.29
N ALA A 83 34.49 -30.75 42.60
CA ALA A 83 33.69 -30.72 43.82
C ALA A 83 32.72 -31.92 43.89
N MET A 84 32.03 -32.22 42.80
CA MET A 84 31.09 -33.34 42.73
C MET A 84 31.76 -34.71 42.71
N VAL A 85 32.93 -34.85 42.09
CA VAL A 85 33.75 -36.07 42.17
C VAL A 85 34.25 -36.28 43.61
N GLY A 86 34.69 -35.21 44.28
CA GLY A 86 35.07 -35.24 45.69
C GLY A 86 33.91 -35.65 46.60
N TYR A 87 32.72 -35.08 46.37
CA TYR A 87 31.50 -35.47 47.08
C TYR A 87 31.17 -36.95 46.89
N HIS A 88 31.17 -37.42 45.64
CA HIS A 88 30.91 -38.82 45.32
C HIS A 88 31.93 -39.74 45.99
N GLY A 89 33.23 -39.40 45.94
CA GLY A 89 34.29 -40.16 46.59
C GLY A 89 34.11 -40.23 48.10
N GLY A 90 33.84 -39.11 48.75
CA GLY A 90 33.59 -39.04 50.19
C GLY A 90 32.34 -39.81 50.63
N ALA A 91 31.23 -39.63 49.91
CA ALA A 91 29.98 -40.33 50.18
C ALA A 91 30.09 -41.85 49.93
N SER A 92 30.77 -42.26 48.85
CA SER A 92 30.98 -43.68 48.53
C SER A 92 31.90 -44.35 49.54
N ALA A 93 32.95 -43.68 49.99
CA ALA A 93 33.83 -44.18 51.04
C ALA A 93 33.05 -44.39 52.35
N ALA A 94 32.25 -43.40 52.77
CA ALA A 94 31.41 -43.52 53.95
C ALA A 94 30.38 -44.66 53.85
N ALA A 95 29.77 -44.84 52.66
CA ALA A 95 28.85 -45.94 52.40
C ALA A 95 29.56 -47.31 52.46
N SER A 96 30.76 -47.43 51.90
CA SER A 96 31.55 -48.68 51.91
C SER A 96 32.02 -49.10 53.31
N ALA A 97 32.14 -48.13 54.23
CA ALA A 97 32.51 -48.37 55.62
C ALA A 97 31.35 -48.88 56.49
N LEU A 98 30.12 -48.92 55.97
CA LEU A 98 28.98 -49.52 56.64
C LEU A 98 29.05 -51.05 56.49
N SER A 99 29.06 -51.75 57.62
CA SER A 99 29.00 -53.22 57.63
C SER A 99 27.60 -53.71 57.28
N SER A 100 27.51 -54.75 56.45
CA SER A 100 26.25 -55.44 56.16
C SER A 100 25.71 -56.11 57.42
N TRP A 101 24.40 -56.03 57.67
CA TRP A 101 23.75 -56.84 58.69
C TRP A 101 23.76 -58.31 58.22
N GLN A 102 24.59 -59.15 58.84
CA GLN A 102 24.52 -60.60 58.58
C GLN A 102 23.25 -61.19 59.19
N ASP A 103 22.57 -62.03 58.40
CA ASP A 103 21.30 -62.66 58.73
C ASP A 103 21.42 -63.50 60.01
N TRP A 104 20.64 -63.13 61.03
CA TRP A 104 20.31 -64.03 62.12
C TRP A 104 19.28 -65.05 61.60
N PRO A 105 19.42 -66.37 61.88
CA PRO A 105 18.43 -67.35 61.43
C PRO A 105 17.09 -67.06 62.11
N ALA A 106 16.11 -66.70 61.29
CA ALA A 106 14.75 -66.39 61.72
C ALA A 106 14.14 -67.54 62.53
N ALA A 107 13.90 -67.30 63.81
CA ALA A 107 13.14 -68.20 64.67
C ALA A 107 11.95 -67.45 65.29
N ALA A 108 10.75 -67.87 64.84
CA ALA A 108 9.42 -67.69 65.41
C ALA A 108 8.84 -66.25 65.50
N VAL A 109 7.69 -66.01 64.86
CA VAL A 109 6.32 -66.09 65.43
C VAL A 109 5.28 -65.65 64.36
N PRO A 110 4.08 -66.29 64.27
CA PRO A 110 3.02 -65.94 63.33
C PRO A 110 2.03 -64.87 63.86
N ALA A 111 1.65 -63.90 63.00
CA ALA A 111 0.46 -63.02 63.06
C ALA A 111 0.30 -62.34 61.66
N PRO A 112 -0.81 -61.63 61.32
CA PRO A 112 -1.05 -61.17 59.93
C PRO A 112 0.06 -60.20 59.48
N LEU A 113 0.21 -60.00 58.17
CA LEU A 113 1.32 -59.35 57.45
C LEU A 113 1.71 -57.90 57.89
N GLU A 114 1.24 -57.41 59.04
CA GLU A 114 1.62 -56.14 59.65
C GLU A 114 3.12 -56.14 60.02
N GLY A 115 3.84 -55.11 59.56
CA GLY A 115 5.25 -54.89 59.89
C GLY A 115 6.27 -55.46 58.89
N ILE A 116 5.85 -56.12 57.79
CA ILE A 116 6.79 -56.50 56.72
C ILE A 116 7.30 -55.25 56.03
N ASN A 117 8.55 -54.87 56.26
CA ASN A 117 9.22 -53.79 55.54
C ASN A 117 10.49 -54.33 54.89
N LEU A 118 10.65 -54.11 53.60
CA LEU A 118 11.81 -54.51 52.81
C LEU A 118 12.72 -53.30 52.56
N GLY A 119 13.65 -53.05 53.49
CA GLY A 119 14.64 -51.97 53.42
C GLY A 119 14.80 -51.22 54.74
N LEU A 120 15.80 -50.34 54.83
CA LEU A 120 16.22 -49.71 56.09
C LEU A 120 15.40 -48.46 56.42
N GLY A 121 15.11 -48.24 57.71
CA GLY A 121 14.51 -46.99 58.20
C GLY A 121 13.02 -46.81 57.89
N ASN A 122 12.31 -47.88 57.50
CA ASN A 122 10.87 -47.84 57.28
C ASN A 122 10.09 -47.86 58.62
N ILE A 123 9.05 -47.03 58.72
CA ILE A 123 8.09 -46.97 59.85
C ILE A 123 6.69 -47.24 59.28
N GLY A 124 6.03 -48.32 59.72
CA GLY A 124 4.74 -48.77 59.18
C GLY A 124 4.82 -50.21 58.64
N SER A 125 4.01 -50.55 57.63
CA SER A 125 3.88 -51.91 57.08
C SER A 125 3.93 -51.96 55.54
N LEU A 126 4.33 -53.09 54.98
CA LEU A 126 4.33 -53.39 53.55
C LEU A 126 5.13 -52.38 52.69
N ASN A 127 6.18 -51.77 53.24
CA ASN A 127 7.04 -50.84 52.49
C ASN A 127 8.17 -51.59 51.78
N VAL A 128 8.48 -51.22 50.54
CA VAL A 128 9.59 -51.74 49.73
C VAL A 128 10.50 -50.59 49.32
N GLY A 129 11.76 -50.60 49.76
CA GLY A 129 12.71 -49.48 49.67
C GLY A 129 13.08 -48.94 51.06
N SER A 130 13.67 -47.75 51.15
CA SER A 130 14.23 -47.24 52.42
C SER A 130 13.62 -45.92 52.87
N GLY A 131 13.55 -45.69 54.18
CA GLY A 131 13.17 -44.41 54.78
C GLY A 131 11.71 -44.00 54.59
N ASN A 132 10.80 -44.96 54.40
CA ASN A 132 9.37 -44.69 54.25
C ASN A 132 8.67 -44.57 55.62
N ILE A 133 7.74 -43.63 55.77
CA ILE A 133 6.88 -43.47 56.95
C ILE A 133 5.42 -43.60 56.50
N GLY A 134 4.73 -44.66 56.89
CA GLY A 134 3.38 -45.02 56.44
C GLY A 134 3.33 -46.46 55.92
N ASP A 135 2.24 -46.83 55.23
CA ASP A 135 2.01 -48.21 54.78
C ASP A 135 2.06 -48.36 53.27
N THR A 136 2.41 -49.54 52.76
CA THR A 136 2.28 -49.95 51.34
C THR A 136 3.04 -49.07 50.33
N ASN A 137 4.17 -48.48 50.72
CA ASN A 137 4.98 -47.65 49.81
C ASN A 137 5.97 -48.50 48.99
N LEU A 138 6.22 -48.09 47.74
CA LEU A 138 7.23 -48.70 46.85
C LEU A 138 8.20 -47.63 46.37
N GLY A 139 9.46 -47.69 46.80
CA GLY A 139 10.49 -46.68 46.57
C GLY A 139 11.02 -46.13 47.90
N SER A 140 11.69 -44.98 47.88
CA SER A 140 12.38 -44.45 49.07
C SER A 140 11.89 -43.07 49.50
N GLY A 141 11.94 -42.81 50.81
CA GLY A 141 11.70 -41.49 51.39
C GLY A 141 10.25 -40.99 51.28
N ASN A 142 9.27 -41.89 51.21
CA ASN A 142 7.85 -41.50 51.19
C ASN A 142 7.32 -41.25 52.60
N ILE A 143 6.47 -40.24 52.79
CA ILE A 143 5.75 -39.94 54.03
C ILE A 143 4.25 -39.97 53.72
N GLY A 144 3.50 -40.90 54.30
CA GLY A 144 2.13 -41.27 53.94
C GLY A 144 2.06 -42.66 53.34
N SER A 145 0.87 -43.09 52.93
CA SER A 145 0.61 -44.49 52.54
C SER A 145 0.32 -44.65 51.05
N SER A 146 0.59 -45.86 50.54
CA SER A 146 0.26 -46.32 49.19
C SER A 146 0.91 -45.48 48.09
N ASN A 147 2.19 -45.11 48.25
CA ASN A 147 2.92 -44.32 47.25
C ASN A 147 3.93 -45.18 46.45
N PRO A 148 3.64 -45.51 45.18
CA PRO A 148 4.63 -46.00 44.23
C PRO A 148 5.49 -44.87 43.65
N GLY A 149 6.78 -44.86 43.97
CA GLY A 149 7.77 -43.87 43.60
C GLY A 149 8.56 -43.38 44.81
N SER A 150 9.31 -42.28 44.68
CA SER A 150 10.19 -41.82 45.77
C SER A 150 9.93 -40.36 46.16
N GLY A 151 10.16 -40.05 47.43
CA GLY A 151 10.11 -38.68 47.96
C GLY A 151 8.70 -38.07 48.00
N ASN A 152 7.65 -38.88 48.04
CA ASN A 152 6.27 -38.38 48.11
C ASN A 152 5.89 -38.01 49.56
N THR A 153 5.04 -37.00 49.73
CA THR A 153 4.43 -36.62 51.01
C THR A 153 2.91 -36.55 50.85
N GLY A 154 2.16 -37.39 51.55
CA GLY A 154 0.73 -37.63 51.35
C GLY A 154 0.46 -39.06 50.89
N ASN A 155 -0.77 -39.36 50.52
CA ASN A 155 -1.23 -40.71 50.23
C ASN A 155 -1.48 -40.95 48.75
N THR A 156 -1.37 -42.20 48.29
CA THR A 156 -1.82 -42.66 46.97
C THR A 156 -1.18 -41.94 45.78
N ASN A 157 0.07 -41.47 45.92
CA ASN A 157 0.80 -40.82 44.83
C ASN A 157 1.57 -41.83 43.98
N PHE A 158 1.42 -41.74 42.66
CA PHE A 158 2.16 -42.52 41.68
C PHE A 158 3.19 -41.64 40.97
N GLY A 159 4.48 -41.99 41.04
CA GLY A 159 5.60 -41.17 40.59
C GLY A 159 6.34 -40.51 41.76
N SER A 160 7.14 -39.48 41.52
CA SER A 160 8.13 -39.02 42.51
C SER A 160 8.02 -37.55 42.90
N GLY A 161 8.34 -37.23 44.14
CA GLY A 161 8.44 -35.86 44.64
C GLY A 161 7.10 -35.12 44.73
N ASN A 162 5.98 -35.84 44.86
CA ASN A 162 4.66 -35.22 44.99
C ASN A 162 4.37 -34.85 46.46
N ARG A 163 3.68 -33.73 46.68
CA ARG A 163 3.16 -33.29 47.99
C ARG A 163 1.65 -33.10 47.92
N GLY A 164 0.90 -33.85 48.70
CA GLY A 164 -0.56 -33.96 48.66
C GLY A 164 -0.97 -35.39 48.31
N ASP A 165 -2.25 -35.59 48.03
CA ASP A 165 -2.83 -36.91 47.83
C ASP A 165 -3.17 -37.18 46.36
N THR A 166 -3.16 -38.45 45.96
CA THR A 166 -3.71 -38.95 44.67
C THR A 166 -3.09 -38.34 43.41
N ASN A 167 -1.82 -37.93 43.45
CA ASN A 167 -1.14 -37.39 42.27
C ASN A 167 -0.53 -38.49 41.40
N VAL A 168 -0.50 -38.28 40.08
CA VAL A 168 0.15 -39.14 39.09
C VAL A 168 1.17 -38.33 38.29
N GLY A 169 2.42 -38.75 38.30
CA GLY A 169 3.56 -38.05 37.70
C GLY A 169 4.50 -37.50 38.76
N SER A 170 5.18 -36.38 38.49
CA SER A 170 6.30 -35.95 39.33
C SER A 170 6.25 -34.47 39.74
N GLY A 171 6.66 -34.19 40.97
CA GLY A 171 6.86 -32.82 41.46
C GLY A 171 5.58 -32.01 41.60
N ASN A 172 4.42 -32.65 41.79
CA ASN A 172 3.15 -31.94 41.99
C ASN A 172 2.97 -31.52 43.45
N THR A 173 2.37 -30.35 43.70
CA THR A 173 1.97 -29.86 45.01
C THR A 173 0.47 -29.57 45.03
N GLY A 174 -0.29 -30.28 45.85
CA GLY A 174 -1.75 -30.31 45.88
C GLY A 174 -2.28 -31.71 45.58
N ASN A 175 -3.58 -31.83 45.31
CA ASN A 175 -4.24 -33.14 45.18
C ASN A 175 -4.73 -33.42 43.75
N LEU A 176 -4.84 -34.69 43.38
CA LEU A 176 -5.47 -35.15 42.13
C LEU A 176 -4.84 -34.55 40.85
N ASN A 177 -3.53 -34.29 40.84
CA ASN A 177 -2.85 -33.81 39.63
C ASN A 177 -2.34 -34.98 38.79
N VAL A 178 -2.45 -34.87 37.46
CA VAL A 178 -1.90 -35.80 36.48
C VAL A 178 -0.92 -35.06 35.58
N GLY A 179 0.35 -35.46 35.59
CA GLY A 179 1.44 -34.80 34.88
C GLY A 179 2.52 -34.32 35.84
N SER A 180 3.25 -33.27 35.48
CA SER A 180 4.43 -32.87 36.25
C SER A 180 4.47 -31.38 36.60
N GLY A 181 4.98 -31.08 37.79
CA GLY A 181 5.28 -29.71 38.22
C GLY A 181 4.05 -28.82 38.42
N ASN A 182 2.89 -29.40 38.75
CA ASN A 182 1.68 -28.62 39.01
C ASN A 182 1.64 -28.12 40.46
N ILE A 183 1.17 -26.88 40.67
CA ILE A 183 0.89 -26.30 41.99
C ILE A 183 -0.59 -25.96 42.06
N GLY A 184 -1.33 -26.60 42.96
CA GLY A 184 -2.79 -26.57 43.03
C GLY A 184 -3.37 -27.97 42.83
N SER A 185 -4.68 -28.09 42.64
CA SER A 185 -5.34 -29.41 42.60
C SER A 185 -6.10 -29.66 41.30
N GLN A 186 -6.33 -30.94 40.97
CA GLN A 186 -7.13 -31.37 39.82
C GLN A 186 -6.60 -30.90 38.46
N ASN A 187 -5.29 -30.70 38.32
CA ASN A 187 -4.70 -30.33 37.03
C ASN A 187 -4.35 -31.57 36.20
N PHE A 188 -4.65 -31.53 34.90
CA PHE A 188 -4.23 -32.52 33.93
C PHE A 188 -3.29 -31.87 32.90
N GLY A 189 -2.03 -32.28 32.88
CA GLY A 189 -0.96 -31.68 32.09
C GLY A 189 0.18 -31.21 32.99
N SER A 190 1.04 -30.31 32.50
CA SER A 190 2.29 -29.97 33.20
C SER A 190 2.47 -28.48 33.44
N GLY A 191 3.10 -28.14 34.56
CA GLY A 191 3.51 -26.77 34.88
C GLY A 191 2.35 -25.81 35.10
N ASN A 192 1.19 -26.28 35.57
CA ASN A 192 0.07 -25.42 35.89
C ASN A 192 0.19 -24.87 37.32
N ILE A 193 -0.19 -23.60 37.53
CA ILE A 193 -0.33 -22.96 38.84
C ILE A 193 -1.79 -22.53 39.00
N GLY A 194 -2.49 -23.09 39.99
CA GLY A 194 -3.94 -22.99 40.15
C GLY A 194 -4.60 -24.36 40.03
N SER A 195 -5.92 -24.41 39.97
CA SER A 195 -6.67 -25.67 40.06
C SER A 195 -7.57 -25.94 38.87
N ALA A 196 -7.88 -27.21 38.62
CA ALA A 196 -8.80 -27.69 37.58
C ALA A 196 -8.39 -27.30 36.14
N ASN A 197 -7.09 -27.15 35.85
CA ASN A 197 -6.63 -26.86 34.50
C ASN A 197 -6.44 -28.14 33.67
N LEU A 198 -6.84 -28.11 32.40
CA LEU A 198 -6.58 -29.14 31.40
C LEU A 198 -5.65 -28.59 30.32
N GLY A 199 -4.42 -29.08 30.27
CA GLY A 199 -3.35 -28.61 29.40
C GLY A 199 -2.14 -28.16 30.21
N SER A 200 -1.26 -27.36 29.62
CA SER A 200 0.06 -27.08 30.22
C SER A 200 0.36 -25.59 30.34
N GLY A 201 1.11 -25.23 31.37
CA GLY A 201 1.62 -23.87 31.57
C GLY A 201 0.55 -22.82 31.87
N ASN A 202 -0.60 -23.22 32.43
CA ASN A 202 -1.65 -22.27 32.81
C ASN A 202 -1.38 -21.67 34.19
N LEU A 203 -1.64 -20.38 34.36
CA LEU A 203 -1.63 -19.65 35.62
C LEU A 203 -3.05 -19.14 35.92
N GLY A 204 -3.74 -19.76 36.87
CA GLY A 204 -5.15 -19.52 37.18
C GLY A 204 -5.92 -20.85 37.24
N ASN A 205 -7.25 -20.76 37.29
CA ASN A 205 -8.11 -21.92 37.51
C ASN A 205 -8.99 -22.24 36.30
N SER A 206 -9.34 -23.52 36.15
CA SER A 206 -10.33 -24.00 35.18
C SER A 206 -10.03 -23.65 33.72
N ASN A 207 -8.75 -23.51 33.35
CA ASN A 207 -8.36 -23.28 31.96
C ASN A 207 -8.29 -24.58 31.17
N VAL A 208 -8.71 -24.55 29.91
CA VAL A 208 -8.59 -25.64 28.94
C VAL A 208 -7.71 -25.18 27.79
N GLY A 209 -6.56 -25.81 27.60
CA GLY A 209 -5.54 -25.45 26.61
C GLY A 209 -4.22 -25.05 27.27
N ALA A 210 -3.39 -24.28 26.58
CA ALA A 210 -2.01 -24.04 27.00
C ALA A 210 -1.68 -22.55 27.17
N GLY A 211 -0.87 -22.25 28.19
CA GLY A 211 -0.27 -20.92 28.38
C GLY A 211 -1.28 -19.83 28.70
N ASN A 212 -2.42 -20.15 29.31
CA ASN A 212 -3.41 -19.14 29.71
C ASN A 212 -3.03 -18.51 31.07
N ILE A 213 -3.22 -17.21 31.20
CA ILE A 213 -3.09 -16.45 32.45
C ILE A 213 -4.47 -15.89 32.80
N GLY A 214 -5.00 -16.21 33.97
CA GLY A 214 -6.37 -15.91 34.41
C GLY A 214 -7.24 -17.16 34.48
N ASP A 215 -8.55 -16.99 34.70
CA ASP A 215 -9.46 -18.11 34.99
C ASP A 215 -10.39 -18.43 33.81
N THR A 216 -10.81 -19.71 33.71
CA THR A 216 -11.90 -20.17 32.83
C THR A 216 -11.70 -19.89 31.33
N ASN A 217 -10.46 -19.87 30.85
CA ASN A 217 -10.17 -19.72 29.43
C ASN A 217 -10.23 -21.06 28.69
N VAL A 218 -10.69 -21.04 27.44
CA VAL A 218 -10.69 -22.20 26.53
C VAL A 218 -9.91 -21.82 25.28
N GLY A 219 -8.80 -22.51 25.03
CA GLY A 219 -7.84 -22.24 23.96
C GLY A 219 -6.46 -21.89 24.51
N SER A 220 -5.66 -21.12 23.77
CA SER A 220 -4.24 -20.95 24.10
C SER A 220 -3.78 -19.50 24.16
N GLY A 221 -2.89 -19.20 25.10
CA GLY A 221 -2.21 -17.90 25.19
C GLY A 221 -3.14 -16.74 25.52
N ASN A 222 -4.25 -16.98 26.23
CA ASN A 222 -5.13 -15.89 26.67
C ASN A 222 -4.59 -15.27 27.97
N ASN A 223 -4.70 -13.95 28.09
CA ASN A 223 -4.37 -13.20 29.30
C ASN A 223 -5.61 -12.42 29.78
N GLY A 224 -6.24 -12.90 30.84
CA GLY A 224 -7.53 -12.47 31.36
C GLY A 224 -8.47 -13.66 31.57
N SER A 225 -9.76 -13.45 31.77
CA SER A 225 -10.68 -14.54 32.18
C SER A 225 -11.83 -14.76 31.20
N ARG A 226 -12.35 -15.99 31.15
CA ARG A 226 -13.53 -16.39 30.34
C ARG A 226 -13.36 -16.19 28.83
N ASN A 227 -12.13 -16.21 28.32
CA ASN A 227 -11.91 -16.12 26.87
C ASN A 227 -12.08 -17.48 26.21
N VAL A 228 -12.65 -17.49 25.00
CA VAL A 228 -12.75 -18.66 24.13
C VAL A 228 -12.02 -18.36 22.82
N GLY A 229 -11.00 -19.13 22.51
CA GLY A 229 -10.09 -18.92 21.39
C GLY A 229 -8.66 -18.65 21.87
N SER A 230 -7.87 -17.91 21.10
CA SER A 230 -6.43 -17.80 21.33
C SER A 230 -5.90 -16.38 21.25
N GLY A 231 -4.91 -16.08 22.09
CA GLY A 231 -4.19 -14.80 22.06
C GLY A 231 -5.04 -13.60 22.47
N ASN A 232 -6.12 -13.80 23.24
CA ASN A 232 -6.94 -12.69 23.70
C ASN A 232 -6.34 -12.04 24.95
N LEU A 233 -6.35 -10.70 25.00
CA LEU A 233 -5.97 -9.89 26.15
C LEU A 233 -7.21 -9.18 26.70
N GLY A 234 -7.53 -9.40 27.97
CA GLY A 234 -8.78 -8.96 28.60
C GLY A 234 -9.75 -10.12 28.81
N SER A 235 -11.05 -9.85 29.04
CA SER A 235 -11.98 -10.87 29.53
C SER A 235 -13.20 -11.10 28.65
N SER A 236 -13.76 -12.31 28.67
CA SER A 236 -14.99 -12.68 27.98
C SER A 236 -14.95 -12.46 26.45
N ASN A 237 -13.77 -12.59 25.84
CA ASN A 237 -13.64 -12.51 24.38
C ASN A 237 -13.88 -13.87 23.73
N PHE A 238 -14.53 -13.88 22.58
CA PHE A 238 -14.72 -15.05 21.73
C PHE A 238 -14.03 -14.82 20.39
N GLY A 239 -12.98 -15.58 20.07
CA GLY A 239 -12.22 -15.52 18.83
C GLY A 239 -10.71 -15.36 19.04
N PHE A 240 -10.01 -14.70 18.12
CA PHE A 240 -8.54 -14.61 18.16
C PHE A 240 -8.00 -13.18 18.23
N GLY A 241 -7.00 -12.97 19.08
CA GLY A 241 -6.22 -11.73 19.09
C GLY A 241 -7.00 -10.48 19.50
N ASN A 242 -8.07 -10.61 20.27
CA ASN A 242 -8.84 -9.45 20.74
C ASN A 242 -8.16 -8.82 21.96
N THR A 243 -8.16 -7.48 22.03
CA THR A 243 -7.70 -6.69 23.18
C THR A 243 -8.87 -5.91 23.77
N GLY A 244 -9.17 -6.11 25.05
CA GLY A 244 -10.32 -5.54 25.76
C GLY A 244 -11.30 -6.63 26.20
N SER A 245 -12.56 -6.29 26.47
CA SER A 245 -13.54 -7.23 27.04
C SER A 245 -14.81 -7.39 26.22
N GLY A 246 -15.36 -8.60 26.18
CA GLY A 246 -16.66 -8.88 25.54
C GLY A 246 -16.63 -8.84 24.01
N ASN A 247 -15.47 -8.95 23.37
CA ASN A 247 -15.38 -8.92 21.91
C ASN A 247 -15.69 -10.29 21.29
N PHE A 248 -16.41 -10.29 20.16
CA PHE A 248 -16.64 -11.45 19.31
C PHE A 248 -15.97 -11.23 17.95
N GLY A 249 -15.03 -12.10 17.57
CA GLY A 249 -14.36 -12.08 16.27
C GLY A 249 -12.84 -11.98 16.39
N PHE A 250 -12.19 -11.22 15.50
CA PHE A 250 -10.73 -11.29 15.33
C PHE A 250 -10.06 -9.92 15.35
N GLY A 251 -9.00 -9.76 16.14
CA GLY A 251 -8.17 -8.56 16.11
C GLY A 251 -8.89 -7.28 16.52
N ASN A 252 -9.96 -7.35 17.32
CA ASN A 252 -10.65 -6.17 17.81
C ASN A 252 -9.92 -5.55 19.00
N THR A 253 -9.84 -4.22 19.05
CA THR A 253 -9.29 -3.45 20.17
C THR A 253 -10.39 -2.57 20.77
N GLY A 254 -10.70 -2.75 22.05
CA GLY A 254 -11.80 -2.09 22.77
C GLY A 254 -12.78 -3.10 23.37
N ASN A 255 -13.99 -2.67 23.74
CA ASN A 255 -14.96 -3.49 24.46
C ASN A 255 -16.24 -3.74 23.66
N ASN A 256 -16.84 -4.92 23.82
CA ASN A 256 -18.14 -5.28 23.27
C ASN A 256 -18.24 -5.15 21.73
N ASN A 257 -17.13 -5.37 21.02
CA ASN A 257 -17.12 -5.32 19.56
C ASN A 257 -17.51 -6.67 18.96
N ILE A 258 -18.23 -6.66 17.84
CA ILE A 258 -18.56 -7.88 17.07
C ILE A 258 -18.04 -7.67 15.65
N GLY A 259 -16.93 -8.31 15.29
CA GLY A 259 -16.29 -8.02 14.02
C GLY A 259 -14.84 -8.43 13.84
N PHE A 260 -14.20 -7.81 12.86
CA PHE A 260 -12.82 -8.06 12.49
C PHE A 260 -12.04 -6.75 12.47
N GLY A 261 -10.94 -6.62 13.21
CA GLY A 261 -10.04 -5.47 13.11
C GLY A 261 -10.61 -4.14 13.59
N LEU A 262 -11.64 -4.14 14.44
CA LEU A 262 -12.27 -2.93 14.97
C LEU A 262 -11.37 -2.26 16.03
N THR A 263 -11.46 -0.94 16.17
CA THR A 263 -10.76 -0.17 17.23
C THR A 263 -11.72 0.84 17.86
N GLY A 264 -12.01 0.73 19.15
CA GLY A 264 -13.08 1.45 19.87
C GLY A 264 -14.08 0.52 20.55
N ASP A 265 -15.16 1.03 21.15
CA ASP A 265 -16.12 0.24 21.95
C ASP A 265 -17.49 0.12 21.27
N ASN A 266 -18.20 -0.99 21.52
CA ASN A 266 -19.56 -1.29 21.06
C ASN A 266 -19.74 -1.26 19.53
N GLN A 267 -18.70 -1.59 18.78
CA GLN A 267 -18.75 -1.59 17.31
C GLN A 267 -19.21 -2.93 16.75
N PHE A 268 -19.85 -2.90 15.59
CA PHE A 268 -20.21 -4.08 14.81
C PHE A 268 -19.68 -3.92 13.38
N GLY A 269 -18.95 -4.90 12.84
CA GLY A 269 -18.54 -4.91 11.43
C GLY A 269 -17.08 -5.28 11.16
N PHE A 270 -16.45 -4.61 10.19
CA PHE A 270 -15.06 -4.80 9.82
C PHE A 270 -14.32 -3.47 10.02
N GLY A 271 -13.19 -3.50 10.72
CA GLY A 271 -12.31 -2.37 10.95
C GLY A 271 -11.07 -2.41 10.04
N ALA A 272 -10.38 -1.27 9.98
CA ALA A 272 -9.41 -0.93 8.93
C ALA A 272 -10.01 -0.94 7.50
N LEU A 273 -11.21 -0.37 7.33
CA LEU A 273 -11.77 -0.16 5.99
C LEU A 273 -11.01 0.93 5.21
N ASN A 274 -10.22 1.79 5.85
CA ASN A 274 -9.33 2.73 5.15
C ASN A 274 -7.86 2.43 5.48
N SER A 275 -6.98 2.55 4.49
CA SER A 275 -5.52 2.48 4.65
C SER A 275 -4.91 3.87 4.50
N GLY A 276 -3.88 4.19 5.28
CA GLY A 276 -3.26 5.53 5.33
C GLY A 276 -3.87 6.42 6.42
N SER A 277 -3.83 7.74 6.25
CA SER A 277 -4.12 8.69 7.34
C SER A 277 -5.21 9.69 6.99
N GLY A 278 -6.04 10.06 7.98
CA GLY A 278 -7.04 11.12 7.83
C GLY A 278 -8.18 10.84 6.83
N ASN A 279 -8.37 9.58 6.42
CA ASN A 279 -9.47 9.22 5.52
C ASN A 279 -10.81 9.12 6.27
N ILE A 280 -11.88 9.64 5.69
CA ILE A 280 -13.25 9.63 6.22
C ILE A 280 -14.13 8.82 5.25
N GLY A 281 -14.88 7.83 5.74
CA GLY A 281 -15.70 6.92 4.91
C GLY A 281 -15.14 5.50 4.88
N LEU A 282 -15.28 4.75 3.79
CA LEU A 282 -14.86 3.33 3.71
C LEU A 282 -14.04 3.02 2.46
N PHE A 283 -13.13 2.05 2.53
CA PHE A 283 -12.31 1.56 1.41
C PHE A 283 -11.39 2.59 0.76
N ASN A 284 -11.07 3.69 1.45
CA ASN A 284 -10.13 4.69 0.95
C ASN A 284 -8.68 4.28 1.27
N SER A 285 -7.75 4.63 0.38
CA SER A 285 -6.31 4.41 0.53
C SER A 285 -5.54 5.72 0.33
N GLY A 286 -4.54 5.99 1.17
CA GLY A 286 -3.73 7.21 1.09
C GLY A 286 -4.12 8.23 2.17
N THR A 287 -4.16 9.52 1.82
CA THR A 287 -4.22 10.60 2.82
C THR A 287 -5.42 11.52 2.62
N GLY A 288 -6.21 11.74 3.66
CA GLY A 288 -7.23 12.80 3.67
C GLY A 288 -8.39 12.62 2.68
N ASN A 289 -8.65 11.40 2.21
CA ASN A 289 -9.76 11.14 1.29
C ASN A 289 -11.09 11.03 2.03
N VAL A 290 -12.17 11.54 1.44
CA VAL A 290 -13.51 11.53 2.01
C VAL A 290 -14.48 10.83 1.06
N GLY A 291 -15.17 9.79 1.53
CA GLY A 291 -16.16 9.03 0.77
C GLY A 291 -15.78 7.56 0.64
N PHE A 292 -15.83 6.98 -0.56
CA PHE A 292 -15.65 5.54 -0.75
C PHE A 292 -14.65 5.19 -1.84
N PHE A 293 -13.82 4.16 -1.62
CA PHE A 293 -12.91 3.61 -2.64
C PHE A 293 -11.93 4.60 -3.27
N ASN A 294 -11.67 5.76 -2.64
CA ASN A 294 -10.73 6.74 -3.19
C ASN A 294 -9.29 6.32 -2.90
N SER A 295 -8.37 6.62 -3.81
CA SER A 295 -6.94 6.33 -3.67
C SER A 295 -6.09 7.57 -3.95
N GLY A 296 -5.08 7.83 -3.13
CA GLY A 296 -4.21 9.00 -3.26
C GLY A 296 -4.48 10.05 -2.19
N THR A 297 -4.53 11.33 -2.54
CA THR A 297 -4.55 12.43 -1.55
C THR A 297 -5.74 13.37 -1.74
N GLY A 298 -6.51 13.61 -0.68
CA GLY A 298 -7.50 14.69 -0.63
C GLY A 298 -8.67 14.56 -1.59
N ASN A 299 -9.00 13.35 -2.05
CA ASN A 299 -10.14 13.13 -2.95
C ASN A 299 -11.46 13.08 -2.17
N LEU A 300 -12.52 13.68 -2.73
CA LEU A 300 -13.86 13.70 -2.13
C LEU A 300 -14.89 13.07 -3.09
N GLY A 301 -15.47 11.94 -2.70
CA GLY A 301 -16.52 11.26 -3.47
C GLY A 301 -16.30 9.75 -3.56
N PHE A 302 -16.45 9.15 -4.74
CA PHE A 302 -16.37 7.71 -4.94
C PHE A 302 -15.34 7.32 -6.01
N GLY A 303 -14.44 6.40 -5.67
CA GLY A 303 -13.57 5.74 -6.65
C GLY A 303 -12.60 6.68 -7.37
N ASN A 304 -12.30 7.85 -6.81
CA ASN A 304 -11.35 8.77 -7.41
C ASN A 304 -9.91 8.32 -7.12
N SER A 305 -8.99 8.57 -8.06
CA SER A 305 -7.56 8.25 -7.93
C SER A 305 -6.68 9.46 -8.26
N GLY A 306 -5.64 9.69 -7.46
CA GLY A 306 -4.72 10.83 -7.63
C GLY A 306 -4.95 11.90 -6.56
N THR A 307 -4.97 13.17 -6.93
CA THR A 307 -4.95 14.29 -5.97
C THR A 307 -6.15 15.22 -6.11
N GLY A 308 -6.87 15.48 -5.02
CA GLY A 308 -7.83 16.59 -4.94
C GLY A 308 -9.03 16.49 -5.89
N ASN A 309 -9.39 15.29 -6.34
CA ASN A 309 -10.54 15.10 -7.22
C ASN A 309 -11.87 15.15 -6.44
N PHE A 310 -12.91 15.69 -7.05
CA PHE A 310 -14.27 15.75 -6.50
C PHE A 310 -15.28 15.06 -7.41
N GLY A 311 -16.05 14.11 -6.89
CA GLY A 311 -17.11 13.41 -7.63
C GLY A 311 -16.86 11.91 -7.76
N PHE A 312 -17.04 11.34 -8.96
CA PHE A 312 -17.04 9.89 -9.18
C PHE A 312 -16.00 9.47 -10.21
N GLY A 313 -15.13 8.52 -9.84
CA GLY A 313 -14.27 7.81 -10.78
C GLY A 313 -13.28 8.67 -11.56
N ASN A 314 -12.92 9.84 -11.03
CA ASN A 314 -11.94 10.71 -11.68
C ASN A 314 -10.51 10.21 -11.39
N ALA A 315 -9.61 10.32 -12.36
CA ALA A 315 -8.21 9.92 -12.27
C ALA A 315 -7.26 11.07 -12.63
N GLY A 316 -6.22 11.30 -11.82
CA GLY A 316 -5.28 12.41 -11.99
C GLY A 316 -5.51 13.50 -10.94
N ASP A 317 -5.40 14.78 -11.31
CA ASP A 317 -5.37 15.88 -10.35
C ASP A 317 -6.49 16.90 -10.53
N ILE A 318 -7.19 17.23 -9.44
CA ILE A 318 -8.13 18.37 -9.32
C ILE A 318 -9.29 18.29 -10.34
N ASN A 319 -9.72 17.09 -10.72
CA ASN A 319 -10.88 16.94 -11.58
C ASN A 319 -12.19 17.01 -10.79
N THR A 320 -13.24 17.58 -11.38
CA THR A 320 -14.59 17.69 -10.81
C THR A 320 -15.63 17.03 -11.71
N GLY A 321 -16.43 16.12 -11.17
CA GLY A 321 -17.54 15.46 -11.88
C GLY A 321 -17.36 13.96 -12.03
N PHE A 322 -17.50 13.41 -13.24
CA PHE A 322 -17.60 11.95 -13.45
C PHE A 322 -16.59 11.44 -14.48
N TRP A 323 -15.77 10.45 -14.12
CA TRP A 323 -14.89 9.73 -15.05
C TRP A 323 -13.93 10.60 -15.86
N ASN A 324 -13.51 11.74 -15.32
CA ASN A 324 -12.49 12.56 -15.97
C ASN A 324 -11.10 11.96 -15.72
N ALA A 325 -10.23 12.00 -16.72
CA ALA A 325 -8.85 11.54 -16.64
C ALA A 325 -7.87 12.68 -17.01
N GLY A 326 -6.81 12.85 -16.22
CA GLY A 326 -5.84 13.93 -16.40
C GLY A 326 -6.03 15.02 -15.36
N ASN A 327 -5.94 16.30 -15.73
CA ASN A 327 -5.79 17.40 -14.78
C ASN A 327 -6.86 18.49 -14.94
N THR A 328 -7.40 18.98 -13.83
CA THR A 328 -8.28 20.17 -13.75
C THR A 328 -9.48 20.14 -14.70
N ASN A 329 -9.99 18.96 -15.04
CA ASN A 329 -11.18 18.86 -15.90
C ASN A 329 -12.45 19.00 -15.07
N THR A 330 -13.49 19.61 -15.63
CA THR A 330 -14.82 19.74 -14.99
C THR A 330 -15.89 19.19 -15.92
N GLY A 331 -16.77 18.33 -15.41
CA GLY A 331 -17.88 17.74 -16.16
C GLY A 331 -17.75 16.22 -16.22
N ALA A 332 -17.92 15.58 -17.38
CA ALA A 332 -17.81 14.11 -17.45
C ALA A 332 -17.02 13.55 -18.63
N ALA A 333 -16.32 12.45 -18.38
CA ALA A 333 -15.60 11.67 -19.39
C ALA A 333 -14.60 12.49 -20.21
N ASN A 334 -14.04 13.55 -19.64
CA ASN A 334 -12.99 14.34 -20.30
C ASN A 334 -11.62 13.70 -20.08
N ALA A 335 -10.74 13.79 -21.07
CA ALA A 335 -9.36 13.28 -21.01
C ALA A 335 -8.36 14.38 -21.37
N GLY A 336 -7.30 14.54 -20.57
CA GLY A 336 -6.27 15.58 -20.77
C GLY A 336 -6.38 16.68 -19.72
N ALA A 337 -6.19 17.95 -20.09
CA ALA A 337 -6.07 19.03 -19.10
C ALA A 337 -7.02 20.22 -19.31
N GLY A 338 -7.70 20.65 -18.25
CA GLY A 338 -8.44 21.91 -18.23
C GLY A 338 -9.69 21.93 -19.12
N ASN A 339 -10.28 20.77 -19.43
CA ASN A 339 -11.51 20.70 -20.22
C ASN A 339 -12.75 20.99 -19.34
N PHE A 340 -13.75 21.66 -19.90
CA PHE A 340 -15.03 21.95 -19.25
C PHE A 340 -16.18 21.43 -20.11
N GLY A 341 -16.89 20.39 -19.66
CA GLY A 341 -17.98 19.81 -20.43
C GLY A 341 -17.98 18.29 -20.45
N PHE A 342 -18.25 17.70 -21.60
CA PHE A 342 -18.49 16.26 -21.73
C PHE A 342 -17.73 15.63 -22.89
N PHE A 343 -17.04 14.52 -22.63
CA PHE A 343 -16.36 13.73 -23.68
C PHE A 343 -15.32 14.53 -24.48
N ASP A 344 -14.70 15.54 -23.88
CA ASP A 344 -13.63 16.29 -24.52
C ASP A 344 -12.28 15.58 -24.30
N SER A 345 -11.42 15.60 -25.31
CA SER A 345 -10.05 15.04 -25.24
C SER A 345 -9.00 16.06 -25.66
N GLY A 346 -7.85 16.07 -24.99
CA GLY A 346 -6.81 17.09 -25.17
C GLY A 346 -6.92 18.18 -24.11
N ASN A 347 -6.68 19.46 -24.47
CA ASN A 347 -6.54 20.52 -23.47
C ASN A 347 -7.44 21.73 -23.72
N PHE A 348 -7.94 22.32 -22.62
CA PHE A 348 -8.66 23.59 -22.62
C PHE A 348 -9.90 23.64 -23.52
N ASN A 349 -10.53 22.50 -23.79
CA ASN A 349 -11.76 22.47 -24.57
C ASN A 349 -12.96 22.80 -23.67
N ALA A 350 -13.98 23.45 -24.24
CA ALA A 350 -15.21 23.78 -23.53
C ALA A 350 -16.46 23.40 -24.33
N GLY A 351 -17.23 22.43 -23.86
CA GLY A 351 -18.50 22.04 -24.48
C GLY A 351 -18.68 20.53 -24.52
N SER A 352 -18.73 19.92 -25.71
CA SER A 352 -18.81 18.46 -25.79
C SER A 352 -18.16 17.87 -27.02
N PHE A 353 -17.61 16.66 -26.89
CA PHE A 353 -17.03 15.86 -27.98
C PHE A 353 -15.90 16.56 -28.75
N ASN A 354 -15.22 17.53 -28.15
CA ASN A 354 -14.09 18.20 -28.78
C ASN A 354 -12.80 17.38 -28.60
N SER A 355 -11.93 17.40 -29.60
CA SER A 355 -10.63 16.72 -29.56
C SER A 355 -9.52 17.69 -29.97
N GLY A 356 -8.47 17.80 -29.16
CA GLY A 356 -7.33 18.69 -29.41
C GLY A 356 -7.29 19.83 -28.40
N ASN A 357 -7.00 21.06 -28.85
CA ASN A 357 -6.70 22.18 -27.95
C ASN A 357 -7.63 23.38 -28.13
N SER A 358 -8.13 23.94 -27.03
CA SER A 358 -8.85 25.22 -27.01
C SER A 358 -10.09 25.28 -27.91
N ASN A 359 -10.75 24.16 -28.16
CA ASN A 359 -11.96 24.13 -28.96
C ASN A 359 -13.19 24.40 -28.10
N THR A 360 -14.21 25.04 -28.66
CA THR A 360 -15.43 25.39 -27.93
C THR A 360 -16.70 24.94 -28.65
N SER A 361 -17.77 24.71 -27.89
CA SER A 361 -19.06 24.19 -28.36
C SER A 361 -18.99 22.69 -28.67
N PHE A 362 -19.26 22.21 -29.89
CA PHE A 362 -19.57 20.79 -30.09
C PHE A 362 -18.77 20.13 -31.21
N GLY A 363 -18.13 19.01 -30.90
CA GLY A 363 -17.63 18.07 -31.90
C GLY A 363 -16.47 18.59 -32.76
N ASN A 364 -15.70 19.57 -32.28
CA ASN A 364 -14.59 20.12 -33.06
C ASN A 364 -13.29 19.33 -32.84
N ALA A 365 -12.49 19.17 -33.89
CA ALA A 365 -11.20 18.50 -33.85
C ALA A 365 -10.06 19.44 -34.27
N GLY A 366 -8.93 19.44 -33.56
CA GLY A 366 -7.79 20.31 -33.87
C GLY A 366 -7.60 21.41 -32.85
N SER A 367 -7.36 22.65 -33.29
CA SER A 367 -6.96 23.74 -32.39
C SER A 367 -7.77 25.03 -32.59
N ALA A 368 -8.23 25.62 -31.49
CA ALA A 368 -8.87 26.94 -31.46
C ALA A 368 -10.13 27.07 -32.35
N ASN A 369 -10.88 25.97 -32.53
CA ASN A 369 -12.12 25.97 -33.29
C ASN A 369 -13.32 26.35 -32.41
N SER A 370 -14.32 26.99 -33.01
CA SER A 370 -15.58 27.36 -32.34
C SER A 370 -16.80 27.02 -33.19
N GLY A 371 -17.89 26.60 -32.54
CA GLY A 371 -19.10 26.16 -33.22
C GLY A 371 -19.19 24.63 -33.31
N PHE A 372 -19.60 24.10 -34.46
CA PHE A 372 -20.02 22.72 -34.59
C PHE A 372 -19.20 21.98 -35.64
N LEU A 373 -18.63 20.83 -35.26
CA LEU A 373 -18.05 19.86 -36.21
C LEU A 373 -16.90 20.41 -37.07
N ASN A 374 -16.16 21.42 -36.61
CA ASN A 374 -15.03 21.95 -37.36
C ASN A 374 -13.76 21.13 -37.12
N ALA A 375 -12.94 20.96 -38.15
CA ALA A 375 -11.66 20.24 -38.11
C ALA A 375 -10.52 21.13 -38.61
N GLY A 376 -9.37 21.13 -37.93
CA GLY A 376 -8.19 21.94 -38.31
C GLY A 376 -7.93 23.06 -37.31
N VAL A 377 -7.50 24.23 -37.78
CA VAL A 377 -7.04 25.33 -36.92
C VAL A 377 -7.84 26.61 -37.11
N VAL A 378 -8.32 27.21 -36.02
CA VAL A 378 -8.94 28.58 -36.01
C VAL A 378 -10.18 28.67 -36.92
N ASN A 379 -11.04 27.65 -36.90
CA ASN A 379 -12.30 27.67 -37.63
C ASN A 379 -13.46 28.17 -36.75
N SER A 380 -14.45 28.81 -37.37
CA SER A 380 -15.70 29.20 -36.74
C SER A 380 -16.93 28.85 -37.60
N GLY A 381 -18.01 28.40 -36.97
CA GLY A 381 -19.25 28.06 -37.66
C GLY A 381 -19.51 26.55 -37.68
N PHE A 382 -19.91 25.99 -38.81
CA PHE A 382 -20.40 24.62 -38.92
C PHE A 382 -19.63 23.82 -39.97
N ALA A 383 -19.10 22.66 -39.58
CA ALA A 383 -18.51 21.66 -40.46
C ALA A 383 -17.38 22.17 -41.38
N ASN A 384 -16.60 23.16 -40.95
CA ASN A 384 -15.43 23.59 -41.72
C ASN A 384 -14.25 22.63 -41.47
N ALA A 385 -13.52 22.28 -42.52
CA ALA A 385 -12.24 21.59 -42.50
C ALA A 385 -11.14 22.51 -43.07
N GLY A 386 -9.89 22.31 -42.66
CA GLY A 386 -8.78 23.19 -43.03
C GLY A 386 -8.54 24.27 -41.96
N ASP A 387 -7.86 25.34 -42.32
CA ASP A 387 -7.43 26.38 -41.38
C ASP A 387 -8.06 27.75 -41.67
N VAL A 388 -8.37 28.51 -40.62
CA VAL A 388 -8.83 29.91 -40.67
C VAL A 388 -10.12 30.10 -41.47
N ASN A 389 -11.09 29.18 -41.33
CA ASN A 389 -12.38 29.29 -42.01
C ASN A 389 -13.48 29.87 -41.12
N THR A 390 -14.42 30.59 -41.72
CA THR A 390 -15.67 30.99 -41.08
C THR A 390 -16.88 30.69 -41.96
N GLY A 391 -17.93 30.13 -41.37
CA GLY A 391 -19.19 29.83 -42.06
C GLY A 391 -19.52 28.33 -42.09
N PHE A 392 -19.96 27.79 -43.24
CA PHE A 392 -20.58 26.46 -43.33
C PHE A 392 -19.87 25.55 -44.34
N GLY A 393 -19.24 24.47 -43.90
CA GLY A 393 -18.79 23.40 -44.80
C GLY A 393 -17.63 23.77 -45.73
N ASN A 394 -16.79 24.74 -45.37
CA ASN A 394 -15.58 25.05 -46.15
C ASN A 394 -14.51 24.00 -45.88
N ALA A 395 -13.81 23.50 -46.90
CA ALA A 395 -12.79 22.45 -46.77
C ALA A 395 -11.36 22.89 -47.10
N GLY A 396 -11.19 24.03 -47.80
CA GLY A 396 -9.88 24.66 -48.01
C GLY A 396 -9.51 25.62 -46.88
N ASP A 397 -8.46 26.41 -47.06
CA ASP A 397 -7.93 27.33 -46.05
C ASP A 397 -8.34 28.79 -46.29
N THR A 398 -8.49 29.56 -45.21
CA THR A 398 -8.77 31.01 -45.21
C THR A 398 -10.05 31.38 -45.97
N ASN A 399 -11.15 30.65 -45.73
CA ASN A 399 -12.43 30.90 -46.39
C ASN A 399 -13.45 31.58 -45.47
N THR A 400 -14.30 32.42 -46.06
CA THR A 400 -15.53 32.94 -45.46
C THR A 400 -16.72 32.56 -46.32
N GLY A 401 -17.79 32.03 -45.74
CA GLY A 401 -19.02 31.69 -46.47
C GLY A 401 -19.34 30.21 -46.40
N ALA A 402 -19.76 29.57 -47.49
CA ALA A 402 -20.26 28.21 -47.45
C ALA A 402 -19.75 27.29 -48.57
N LEU A 403 -19.38 26.05 -48.23
CA LEU A 403 -19.13 24.97 -49.18
C LEU A 403 -17.97 25.28 -50.16
N ASN A 404 -16.98 26.05 -49.72
CA ASN A 404 -15.78 26.35 -50.51
C ASN A 404 -14.73 25.24 -50.33
N GLY A 405 -14.31 24.61 -51.44
CA GLY A 405 -13.28 23.57 -51.45
C GLY A 405 -11.87 24.08 -51.79
N GLY A 406 -11.74 25.28 -52.37
CA GLY A 406 -10.45 25.93 -52.59
C GLY A 406 -10.06 26.87 -51.44
N ASP A 407 -8.93 27.54 -51.57
CA ASP A 407 -8.41 28.48 -50.55
C ASP A 407 -8.70 29.96 -50.90
N LEU A 408 -8.69 30.81 -49.87
CA LEU A 408 -8.87 32.27 -49.91
C LEU A 408 -10.25 32.77 -50.40
N ASN A 409 -11.32 31.98 -50.30
CA ASN A 409 -12.64 32.31 -50.86
C ASN A 409 -13.57 33.08 -49.91
N THR A 410 -14.28 34.09 -50.43
CA THR A 410 -15.43 34.74 -49.80
C THR A 410 -16.70 34.48 -50.64
N GLY A 411 -17.47 33.43 -50.30
CA GLY A 411 -18.63 33.07 -51.13
C GLY A 411 -19.23 31.70 -50.87
N ILE A 412 -19.95 31.17 -51.87
CA ILE A 412 -20.63 29.88 -51.79
C ILE A 412 -20.17 28.97 -52.94
N PHE A 413 -19.84 27.70 -52.66
CA PHE A 413 -19.51 26.66 -53.65
C PHE A 413 -18.25 26.92 -54.51
N SER A 414 -17.24 27.63 -54.01
CA SER A 414 -15.98 27.84 -54.76
C SER A 414 -15.00 26.68 -54.56
N ALA A 415 -14.72 25.92 -55.62
CA ALA A 415 -13.74 24.82 -55.58
C ALA A 415 -12.32 25.22 -56.00
N ALA A 416 -12.11 26.47 -56.45
CA ALA A 416 -10.81 26.93 -56.96
C ALA A 416 -10.09 27.78 -55.90
N THR A 417 -8.78 27.59 -55.76
CA THR A 417 -7.91 28.52 -55.02
C THR A 417 -7.73 29.79 -55.86
N GLN A 418 -8.14 30.91 -55.31
CA GLN A 418 -8.18 32.18 -56.03
C GLN A 418 -6.87 32.96 -55.87
N ALA A 419 -6.54 33.77 -56.89
CA ALA A 419 -5.32 34.58 -56.86
C ALA A 419 -5.56 35.91 -56.10
N GLY A 420 -4.63 36.33 -55.24
CA GLY A 420 -4.70 37.62 -54.54
C GLY A 420 -5.12 37.52 -53.06
N PRO A 421 -4.85 38.57 -52.24
CA PRO A 421 -5.13 38.59 -50.81
C PRO A 421 -6.56 38.29 -50.37
N ASN A 422 -7.57 38.68 -51.16
CA ASN A 422 -8.98 38.43 -50.86
C ASN A 422 -9.67 37.96 -52.15
N SER A 423 -10.54 36.95 -52.10
CA SER A 423 -11.28 36.52 -53.29
C SER A 423 -12.76 36.32 -53.03
N GLY A 424 -13.63 36.44 -54.04
CA GLY A 424 -15.07 36.21 -53.89
C GLY A 424 -15.96 37.28 -54.51
N PHE A 425 -17.10 37.56 -53.87
CA PHE A 425 -18.08 38.53 -54.36
C PHE A 425 -18.07 39.81 -53.54
N PHE A 426 -18.10 40.97 -54.22
CA PHE A 426 -18.28 42.28 -53.59
C PHE A 426 -17.23 42.65 -52.53
N ASN A 427 -16.00 42.14 -52.67
CA ASN A 427 -14.89 42.55 -51.80
C ASN A 427 -14.53 44.04 -52.01
N VAL A 428 -14.11 44.70 -50.93
CA VAL A 428 -13.65 46.11 -50.89
C VAL A 428 -12.17 46.09 -50.47
N GLY A 429 -11.32 46.95 -51.05
CA GLY A 429 -9.89 47.04 -50.72
C GLY A 429 -8.96 46.81 -51.92
N THR A 430 -7.71 46.44 -51.61
CA THR A 430 -6.65 46.16 -52.60
C THR A 430 -6.43 44.65 -52.77
N GLY A 431 -5.99 44.22 -53.96
CA GLY A 431 -5.60 42.83 -54.22
C GLY A 431 -6.78 41.83 -54.26
N ASN A 432 -7.99 42.28 -54.58
CA ASN A 432 -9.15 41.39 -54.62
C ASN A 432 -9.20 40.55 -55.90
N SER A 433 -9.81 39.37 -55.88
CA SER A 433 -10.16 38.58 -57.07
C SER A 433 -11.59 38.03 -57.02
N GLY A 434 -12.18 37.69 -58.17
CA GLY A 434 -13.58 37.24 -58.25
C GLY A 434 -14.50 38.24 -58.98
N PHE A 435 -15.64 38.59 -58.38
CA PHE A 435 -16.70 39.37 -59.03
C PHE A 435 -17.15 40.59 -58.21
N GLY A 436 -17.32 41.73 -58.87
CA GLY A 436 -18.06 42.87 -58.34
C GLY A 436 -17.31 43.67 -57.29
N HIS A 437 -15.97 43.76 -57.38
CA HIS A 437 -15.16 44.56 -56.46
C HIS A 437 -15.38 46.05 -56.72
N ASN A 438 -16.10 46.72 -55.81
CA ASN A 438 -16.44 48.13 -55.97
C ASN A 438 -15.77 49.00 -54.89
N ASP A 439 -14.48 49.28 -55.06
CA ASP A 439 -13.72 50.20 -54.21
C ASP A 439 -12.97 51.25 -55.06
N PRO A 440 -13.46 52.50 -55.11
CA PRO A 440 -12.80 53.59 -55.81
C PRO A 440 -11.39 53.94 -55.32
N ALA A 441 -11.02 53.55 -54.09
CA ALA A 441 -9.70 53.75 -53.50
C ALA A 441 -8.83 52.47 -53.56
N GLY A 442 -9.42 51.35 -53.95
CA GLY A 442 -8.75 50.05 -54.07
C GLY A 442 -7.82 49.99 -55.28
N SER A 443 -6.86 49.06 -55.22
CA SER A 443 -5.91 48.83 -56.30
C SER A 443 -5.49 47.37 -56.44
N GLY A 444 -5.05 46.98 -57.64
CA GLY A 444 -4.56 45.62 -57.88
C GLY A 444 -5.65 44.56 -57.87
N ASN A 445 -6.91 44.91 -58.12
CA ASN A 445 -8.01 43.95 -58.16
C ASN A 445 -8.01 43.18 -59.49
N SER A 446 -8.44 41.93 -59.50
CA SER A 446 -8.52 41.06 -60.69
C SER A 446 -9.92 40.44 -60.81
N GLY A 447 -10.31 39.97 -62.00
CA GLY A 447 -11.60 39.28 -62.20
C GLY A 447 -12.62 40.11 -62.98
N TRP A 448 -13.89 40.07 -62.58
CA TRP A 448 -15.01 40.66 -63.31
C TRP A 448 -15.63 41.83 -62.55
N GLN A 449 -15.89 42.96 -63.23
CA GLN A 449 -16.50 44.16 -62.65
C GLN A 449 -15.69 44.74 -61.48
N ASN A 450 -14.52 45.31 -61.79
CA ASN A 450 -13.64 45.93 -60.80
C ASN A 450 -13.73 47.47 -60.87
N SER A 451 -13.74 48.17 -59.74
CA SER A 451 -13.47 49.61 -59.68
C SER A 451 -12.18 49.91 -58.89
N GLY A 452 -11.59 51.09 -59.09
CA GLY A 452 -10.27 51.45 -58.55
C GLY A 452 -9.16 51.49 -59.62
N PHE A 453 -7.91 51.40 -59.20
CA PHE A 453 -6.75 51.65 -60.07
C PHE A 453 -5.77 50.46 -60.12
N GLY A 454 -5.10 50.24 -61.25
CA GLY A 454 -4.17 49.10 -61.40
C GLY A 454 -4.87 47.74 -61.39
N ASN A 455 -6.16 47.69 -61.75
CA ASN A 455 -6.94 46.47 -61.80
C ASN A 455 -6.64 45.65 -63.07
N SER A 456 -7.04 44.39 -63.12
CA SER A 456 -6.92 43.49 -64.27
C SER A 456 -8.21 42.69 -64.50
N GLY A 457 -8.51 42.25 -65.73
CA GLY A 457 -9.64 41.34 -66.00
C GLY A 457 -10.71 41.92 -66.92
N TYR A 458 -11.99 41.62 -66.67
CA TYR A 458 -13.13 41.92 -67.53
C TYR A 458 -14.04 42.98 -66.90
N VAL A 459 -14.21 44.12 -67.57
CA VAL A 459 -14.93 45.31 -67.08
C VAL A 459 -14.23 45.94 -65.86
N ASN A 460 -13.35 46.91 -66.10
CA ASN A 460 -12.65 47.64 -65.04
C ASN A 460 -12.95 49.15 -65.12
N THR A 461 -13.37 49.79 -64.02
CA THR A 461 -13.65 51.23 -63.95
C THR A 461 -12.60 51.95 -63.12
N SER A 462 -11.75 52.74 -63.78
CA SER A 462 -10.75 53.58 -63.11
C SER A 462 -11.40 54.84 -62.53
N THR A 463 -11.16 55.07 -61.25
CA THR A 463 -11.76 56.16 -60.45
C THR A 463 -10.73 57.22 -60.03
N THR A 464 -9.45 57.04 -60.36
CA THR A 464 -8.36 57.93 -59.94
C THR A 464 -7.61 58.52 -61.13
N LEU A 465 -7.09 59.74 -60.99
CA LEU A 465 -6.26 60.43 -61.98
C LEU A 465 -4.78 59.99 -61.94
N ALA A 466 -4.45 58.90 -61.23
CA ALA A 466 -3.08 58.42 -61.03
C ALA A 466 -2.53 57.70 -62.30
N LEU A 467 -1.20 57.67 -62.45
CA LEU A 467 -0.49 57.05 -63.59
C LEU A 467 -0.21 55.56 -63.32
N GLY A 468 -0.87 54.65 -64.06
CA GLY A 468 -0.72 53.17 -63.97
C GLY A 468 -2.06 52.38 -63.98
N GLY A 469 -3.01 52.78 -64.83
CA GLY A 469 -4.41 52.36 -64.76
C GLY A 469 -4.72 50.91 -65.16
N ASN A 470 -6.00 50.61 -65.31
CA ASN A 470 -6.50 49.23 -65.33
C ASN A 470 -6.11 48.51 -66.63
N SER A 471 -5.78 47.24 -66.53
CA SER A 471 -5.43 46.34 -67.63
C SER A 471 -6.57 45.37 -67.97
N GLY A 472 -6.68 44.92 -69.23
CA GLY A 472 -7.62 43.85 -69.61
C GLY A 472 -8.64 44.24 -70.68
N ILE A 473 -9.91 43.88 -70.48
CA ILE A 473 -10.99 43.99 -71.47
C ILE A 473 -12.11 44.87 -70.91
N LEU A 474 -12.61 45.83 -71.70
CA LEU A 474 -13.68 46.78 -71.34
C LEU A 474 -13.32 47.68 -70.14
N ASN A 475 -12.20 48.40 -70.23
CA ASN A 475 -11.79 49.35 -69.20
C ASN A 475 -12.42 50.74 -69.42
N THR A 476 -12.85 51.42 -68.37
CA THR A 476 -13.37 52.81 -68.38
C THR A 476 -12.61 53.68 -67.36
N GLY A 477 -12.68 55.01 -67.42
CA GLY A 477 -12.00 55.92 -66.48
C GLY A 477 -10.71 56.61 -66.97
N TYR A 478 -9.59 56.47 -66.23
CA TYR A 478 -8.29 57.10 -66.54
C TYR A 478 -7.15 56.07 -66.57
N GLY A 479 -6.20 56.23 -67.51
CA GLY A 479 -4.91 55.55 -67.47
C GLY A 479 -4.89 54.08 -67.90
N ASN A 480 -5.90 53.59 -68.61
CA ASN A 480 -6.11 52.14 -68.80
C ASN A 480 -5.29 51.54 -69.97
N ALA A 481 -4.94 50.25 -69.86
CA ALA A 481 -4.27 49.45 -70.87
C ALA A 481 -5.14 48.25 -71.33
N GLY A 482 -5.23 47.92 -72.63
CA GLY A 482 -5.92 46.68 -73.04
C GLY A 482 -6.71 46.70 -74.35
N ILE A 483 -7.71 45.82 -74.47
CA ILE A 483 -8.39 45.54 -75.75
C ILE A 483 -9.52 46.52 -76.05
N TYR A 484 -10.30 46.95 -75.04
CA TYR A 484 -11.37 47.93 -75.19
C TYR A 484 -11.30 48.92 -74.04
N ASN A 485 -10.89 50.16 -74.31
CA ASN A 485 -10.73 51.20 -73.29
C ASN A 485 -11.59 52.43 -73.64
N ALA A 486 -12.46 52.90 -72.75
CA ALA A 486 -13.29 54.09 -72.95
C ALA A 486 -13.00 55.14 -71.86
N ALA A 487 -12.02 56.03 -72.09
CA ALA A 487 -11.33 56.73 -71.01
C ALA A 487 -10.34 57.83 -71.46
N VAL A 488 -9.73 58.56 -70.51
CA VAL A 488 -8.65 59.54 -70.75
C VAL A 488 -7.29 58.89 -70.47
N GLN A 489 -6.25 59.19 -71.27
CA GLN A 489 -4.87 58.66 -71.12
C GLN A 489 -4.72 57.12 -71.21
N ASN A 490 -5.33 56.47 -72.21
CA ASN A 490 -5.24 55.00 -72.34
C ASN A 490 -4.16 54.53 -73.32
N ALA A 491 -3.78 53.26 -73.22
CA ALA A 491 -3.01 52.52 -74.21
C ALA A 491 -3.75 51.23 -74.65
N GLY A 492 -3.77 50.81 -75.91
CA GLY A 492 -4.54 49.60 -76.25
C GLY A 492 -4.94 49.34 -77.70
N PHE A 493 -5.82 48.37 -77.89
CA PHE A 493 -6.27 47.92 -79.22
C PHE A 493 -7.46 48.75 -79.73
N PHE A 494 -8.62 48.71 -79.07
CA PHE A 494 -9.75 49.61 -79.34
C PHE A 494 -9.87 50.62 -78.21
N ILE A 495 -9.81 51.90 -78.53
CA ILE A 495 -9.85 52.98 -77.53
C ILE A 495 -10.86 54.05 -77.96
N ALA A 496 -11.71 54.48 -77.04
CA ALA A 496 -12.55 55.66 -77.19
C ALA A 496 -12.20 56.68 -76.09
N GLY A 497 -11.70 57.88 -76.43
CA GLY A 497 -11.51 58.94 -75.46
C GLY A 497 -10.36 59.92 -75.73
N VAL A 498 -9.79 60.49 -74.67
CA VAL A 498 -8.91 61.67 -74.76
C VAL A 498 -7.45 61.25 -74.46
N THR A 499 -6.47 61.86 -75.14
CA THR A 499 -5.03 61.69 -74.87
C THR A 499 -4.51 60.25 -74.83
N SER A 500 -4.99 59.38 -75.73
CA SER A 500 -4.70 57.94 -75.71
C SER A 500 -3.77 57.48 -76.83
N SER A 501 -3.18 56.28 -76.74
CA SER A 501 -2.32 55.67 -77.77
C SER A 501 -2.74 54.23 -78.11
N GLY A 502 -2.92 53.86 -79.39
CA GLY A 502 -3.41 52.51 -79.68
C GLY A 502 -3.52 52.09 -81.14
N LEU A 503 -4.14 50.94 -81.41
CA LEU A 503 -4.33 50.45 -82.78
C LEU A 503 -5.53 51.10 -83.47
N PHE A 504 -6.71 51.05 -82.83
CA PHE A 504 -7.97 51.67 -83.24
C PHE A 504 -8.39 52.69 -82.20
N VAL A 505 -8.30 53.99 -82.51
CA VAL A 505 -8.50 55.06 -81.52
C VAL A 505 -9.54 56.07 -81.99
N PHE A 506 -10.54 56.33 -81.16
CA PHE A 506 -11.67 57.25 -81.43
C PHE A 506 -11.69 58.35 -80.36
N GLY A 507 -11.37 59.61 -80.69
CA GLY A 507 -11.48 60.72 -79.75
C GLY A 507 -10.46 61.84 -79.93
N THR A 508 -10.04 62.50 -78.85
CA THR A 508 -9.29 63.77 -78.93
C THR A 508 -7.86 63.66 -78.38
N GLY A 509 -6.87 64.30 -78.99
CA GLY A 509 -5.50 64.35 -78.44
C GLY A 509 -4.69 63.04 -78.53
N SER A 510 -5.04 62.11 -79.41
CA SER A 510 -4.60 60.70 -79.36
C SER A 510 -3.64 60.27 -80.50
N SER A 511 -2.92 59.16 -80.32
CA SER A 511 -2.01 58.57 -81.31
C SER A 511 -2.28 57.09 -81.62
N GLY A 512 -1.90 56.58 -82.80
CA GLY A 512 -2.25 55.20 -83.19
C GLY A 512 -2.16 54.82 -84.67
N LEU A 513 -2.53 53.58 -85.01
CA LEU A 513 -2.52 53.10 -86.42
C LEU A 513 -3.73 53.59 -87.20
N LEU A 514 -4.93 53.38 -86.68
CA LEU A 514 -6.25 53.68 -87.26
C LEU A 514 -6.97 54.63 -86.29
N ILE A 515 -7.17 55.89 -86.67
CA ILE A 515 -7.63 56.93 -85.73
C ILE A 515 -8.75 57.79 -86.33
N SER A 516 -9.78 58.11 -85.53
CA SER A 516 -10.88 59.01 -85.87
C SER A 516 -11.12 60.04 -84.73
N GLY A 517 -11.18 61.36 -85.02
CA GLY A 517 -11.39 62.44 -84.03
C GLY A 517 -10.45 63.66 -84.17
N ASN A 518 -10.26 64.45 -83.09
CA ASN A 518 -9.57 65.77 -83.14
C ASN A 518 -8.14 65.73 -82.53
N SER A 519 -7.18 66.50 -83.07
CA SER A 519 -5.79 66.64 -82.54
C SER A 519 -4.99 65.32 -82.45
N LEU A 520 -4.60 64.72 -83.59
CA LEU A 520 -4.14 63.31 -83.67
C LEU A 520 -2.75 63.10 -84.31
N SER A 521 -2.05 61.99 -83.97
CA SER A 521 -0.79 61.51 -84.59
C SER A 521 -0.86 60.00 -84.97
N GLY A 522 -0.80 59.63 -86.25
CA GLY A 522 -1.03 58.24 -86.69
C GLY A 522 -0.97 58.01 -88.20
N ILE A 523 -0.96 56.74 -88.62
CA ILE A 523 -0.72 56.30 -90.01
C ILE A 523 -1.98 56.41 -90.88
N PHE A 524 -3.14 55.96 -90.40
CA PHE A 524 -4.44 56.05 -91.08
C PHE A 524 -5.40 56.96 -90.29
N LYS A 525 -5.33 58.27 -90.53
CA LYS A 525 -6.23 59.26 -89.90
C LYS A 525 -7.51 59.44 -90.72
N GLY A 526 -8.67 59.38 -90.06
CA GLY A 526 -9.99 59.70 -90.65
C GLY A 526 -10.60 58.64 -91.55
N PHE A 527 -10.15 57.38 -91.45
CA PHE A 527 -10.57 56.29 -92.34
C PHE A 527 -11.80 55.47 -91.89
N PHE A 528 -12.41 55.81 -90.74
CA PHE A 528 -13.60 55.18 -90.20
C PHE A 528 -14.48 56.18 -89.45
#